data_AF-A0A1D7XXW3-F1
#
_entry.id   AF-A0A1D7XXW3-F1
#
_cell.length_a   1.000
_cell.length_b   1.000
_cell.length_c   1.000
_cell.angle_alpha   90.00
_cell.angle_beta   90.00
_cell.angle_gamma   90.00
#
_symmetry.space_group_name_H-M   'P 1'
#
loop_
_entity.id
_entity.type
_entity.pdbx_description
1 polymer ?
#
loop_
_entity_poly.entity_id
_entity_poly.type
_entity_poly.pdbx_seq_one_letter_code
_entity_poly.pdbx_strand_id
1 'polypeptide(L)'
;MKNLIHIIIFMFGISMLGQTFILQERDKQLHFAAGSFAGVLGYSWSYHRYHNKTKAIITGLCTSLVAGVAKEVYDNYQGGIFDKRDILATGMGGVFVTFTIPLFQNKKNRSQ
;
A
#
# COMPACT_ATOMS: atom_id res chain seq x y z
N MET A 1 -35.62 -2.73 4.14
CA MET A 1 -34.27 -3.09 3.62
C MET A 1 -33.22 -2.01 3.86
N LYS A 2 -33.49 -0.73 3.55
CA LYS A 2 -32.52 0.36 3.74
C LYS A 2 -31.93 0.41 5.16
N ASN A 3 -32.76 0.27 6.20
CA ASN A 3 -32.31 0.35 7.59
C ASN A 3 -31.42 -0.85 8.00
N LEU A 4 -31.64 -2.03 7.39
CA LEU A 4 -30.83 -3.22 7.64
C LEU A 4 -29.40 -3.05 7.11
N ILE A 5 -29.26 -2.42 5.95
CA ILE A 5 -27.95 -2.11 5.35
C ILE A 5 -27.15 -1.15 6.25
N HIS A 6 -27.80 -0.14 6.83
CA HIS A 6 -27.15 0.81 7.74
C HIS A 6 -26.69 0.14 9.03
N ILE A 7 -27.48 -0.79 9.57
CA ILE A 7 -27.13 -1.56 10.77
C ILE A 7 -25.92 -2.48 10.48
N ILE A 8 -25.89 -3.15 9.33
CA ILE A 8 -24.76 -4.01 8.94
C ILE A 8 -23.47 -3.19 8.79
N ILE A 9 -23.54 -2.02 8.14
CA ILE A 9 -22.39 -1.11 8.00
C ILE A 9 -21.92 -0.60 9.38
N PHE A 10 -22.84 -0.24 10.26
CA PHE A 10 -22.54 0.24 11.60
C PHE A 10 -21.89 -0.84 12.47
N MET A 11 -22.39 -2.08 12.43
CA MET A 11 -21.79 -3.20 13.16
C MET A 11 -20.40 -3.56 12.62
N PHE A 12 -20.19 -3.51 11.31
CA PHE A 12 -18.87 -3.71 10.71
C PHE A 12 -17.88 -2.62 11.13
N GLY A 13 -18.33 -1.36 11.23
CA GLY A 13 -17.51 -0.23 11.68
C GLY A 13 -17.04 -0.36 13.13
N ILE A 14 -17.92 -0.80 14.05
CA ILE A 14 -17.55 -0.96 15.48
C ILE A 14 -16.56 -2.11 15.69
N SER A 15 -16.65 -3.16 14.88
CA SER A 15 -15.76 -4.33 14.93
C SER A 15 -14.28 -3.98 14.70
N MET A 16 -14.01 -2.86 14.03
CA MET A 16 -12.66 -2.39 13.71
C MET A 16 -12.00 -1.59 14.85
N LEU A 17 -12.77 -1.08 15.83
CA LEU A 17 -12.24 -0.29 16.95
C LEU A 17 -11.39 -1.12 17.93
N GLY A 18 -11.57 -2.45 17.95
CA GLY A 18 -10.83 -3.38 18.81
C GLY A 18 -9.65 -4.09 18.14
N GLN A 19 -9.38 -3.86 16.86
CA GLN A 19 -8.24 -4.45 16.17
C GLN A 19 -7.01 -3.57 16.35
N THR A 20 -5.94 -4.13 16.91
CA THR A 20 -4.61 -3.51 16.96
C THR A 20 -4.24 -3.10 15.54
N PHE A 21 -4.23 -1.79 15.27
CA PHE A 21 -3.92 -1.27 13.95
C PHE A 21 -2.53 -1.81 13.56
N ILE A 22 -2.38 -2.34 12.34
CA ILE A 22 -1.10 -2.91 11.88
C ILE A 22 0.05 -1.89 12.02
N LEU A 23 -0.26 -0.59 12.03
CA LEU A 23 0.67 0.54 12.16
C LEU A 23 0.86 1.05 13.60
N GLN A 24 0.42 0.32 14.62
CA GLN A 24 0.51 0.77 16.02
C GLN A 24 1.96 0.81 16.53
N GLU A 25 2.82 -0.09 16.04
CA GLU A 25 4.23 -0.14 16.37
C GLU A 25 5.04 0.76 15.41
N ARG A 26 6.02 1.51 15.93
CA ARG A 26 6.88 2.40 15.14
C ARG A 26 7.61 1.66 14.00
N ASP A 27 7.98 0.42 14.25
CA ASP A 27 8.60 -0.46 13.27
C ASP A 27 7.69 -0.68 12.05
N LYS A 28 6.42 -1.04 12.28
CA LYS A 28 5.43 -1.26 11.22
C LYS A 28 5.11 0.03 10.44
N GLN A 29 5.20 1.20 11.08
CA GLN A 29 5.09 2.49 10.38
C GLN A 29 6.24 2.72 9.41
N LEU A 30 7.47 2.29 9.76
CA LEU A 30 8.62 2.37 8.86
C LEU A 30 8.46 1.41 7.68
N HIS A 31 7.96 0.19 7.90
CA HIS A 31 7.63 -0.74 6.81
C HIS A 31 6.58 -0.16 5.87
N PHE A 32 5.53 0.46 6.40
CA PHE A 32 4.55 1.18 5.60
C PHE A 32 5.16 2.32 4.80
N ALA A 33 5.96 3.17 5.43
CA ALA A 33 6.64 4.27 4.75
C ALA A 33 7.56 3.76 3.63
N ALA A 34 8.36 2.72 3.90
CA ALA A 34 9.23 2.08 2.92
C ALA A 34 8.43 1.53 1.73
N GLY A 35 7.30 0.87 2.01
CA GLY A 35 6.37 0.39 1.00
C GLY A 35 5.75 1.49 0.15
N SER A 36 5.38 2.60 0.78
CA SER A 36 4.92 3.82 0.09
C SER A 36 6.02 4.39 -0.82
N PHE A 37 7.26 4.52 -0.34
CA PHE A 37 8.36 5.01 -1.18
C PHE A 37 8.63 4.07 -2.37
N ALA A 38 8.73 2.77 -2.12
CA ALA A 38 8.91 1.77 -3.18
C ALA A 38 7.75 1.79 -4.20
N GLY A 39 6.51 1.94 -3.72
CA GLY A 39 5.32 2.05 -4.57
C GLY A 39 5.31 3.30 -5.44
N VAL A 40 5.70 4.47 -4.89
CA VAL A 40 5.84 5.72 -5.65
C VAL A 40 6.88 5.58 -6.75
N LEU A 41 8.04 5.00 -6.45
CA LEU A 41 9.12 4.80 -7.43
C LEU A 41 8.68 3.88 -8.57
N GLY A 42 8.09 2.72 -8.24
CA GLY A 42 7.57 1.78 -9.22
C GLY A 42 6.45 2.37 -10.08
N TYR A 43 5.54 3.12 -9.46
CA TYR A 43 4.46 3.83 -10.15
C TYR A 43 5.01 4.87 -11.11
N SER A 44 5.90 5.75 -10.64
CA SER A 44 6.45 6.87 -11.42
C SER A 44 7.22 6.36 -12.64
N TRP A 45 8.07 5.35 -12.44
CA TRP A 45 8.84 4.74 -13.52
C TRP A 45 7.93 4.12 -14.60
N SER A 46 6.94 3.33 -14.19
CA SER A 46 6.01 2.67 -15.12
C SER A 46 5.09 3.69 -15.81
N TYR A 47 4.63 4.71 -15.10
CA TYR A 47 3.82 5.78 -15.69
C TYR A 47 4.61 6.62 -16.70
N HIS A 48 5.89 6.91 -16.41
CA HIS A 48 6.76 7.63 -17.35
C HIS A 48 7.06 6.80 -18.61
N ARG A 49 7.23 5.48 -18.46
CA ARG A 49 7.57 4.59 -19.58
C ARG A 49 6.37 4.25 -20.47
N TYR A 50 5.22 3.95 -19.87
CA TYR A 50 4.05 3.40 -20.57
C TYR A 50 2.87 4.36 -20.67
N HIS A 51 2.90 5.50 -19.97
CA HIS A 51 1.81 6.47 -19.88
C HIS A 51 0.43 5.87 -19.53
N ASN A 52 0.41 4.72 -18.88
CA ASN A 52 -0.79 3.97 -18.54
C ASN A 52 -0.93 3.86 -17.02
N LYS A 53 -2.01 4.43 -16.49
CA LYS A 53 -2.29 4.46 -15.04
C LYS A 53 -2.45 3.05 -14.45
N THR A 54 -3.13 2.15 -15.14
CA THR A 54 -3.34 0.76 -14.66
C THR A 54 -2.02 0.00 -14.56
N LYS A 55 -1.16 0.12 -15.59
CA LYS A 55 0.17 -0.48 -15.55
C LYS A 55 1.02 0.12 -14.44
N ALA A 56 0.94 1.43 -14.23
CA ALA A 56 1.66 2.11 -13.16
C ALA A 56 1.22 1.66 -11.76
N ILE A 57 -0.10 1.49 -11.53
CA ILE A 57 -0.63 0.95 -10.26
C ILE A 57 -0.09 -0.45 -10.02
N ILE A 58 -0.20 -1.35 -11.00
CA ILE A 58 0.27 -2.74 -10.88
C ILE A 58 1.77 -2.77 -10.60
N THR A 59 2.57 -1.99 -11.35
CA THR A 59 4.02 -1.93 -11.13
C THR A 59 4.35 -1.42 -9.74
N GLY A 60 3.75 -0.32 -9.28
CA GLY A 60 3.98 0.19 -7.93
C GLY A 60 3.62 -0.81 -6.83
N LEU A 61 2.50 -1.52 -6.98
CA LEU A 61 2.10 -2.60 -6.06
C LEU A 61 3.14 -3.72 -6.04
N CYS A 62 3.51 -4.24 -7.20
CA CYS A 62 4.53 -5.29 -7.31
C CYS A 62 5.88 -4.83 -6.72
N THR A 63 6.33 -3.61 -7.00
CA THR A 63 7.58 -3.08 -6.46
C THR A 63 7.55 -3.00 -4.94
N SER A 64 6.46 -2.51 -4.35
CA SER A 64 6.32 -2.43 -2.88
C SER A 64 6.32 -3.82 -2.21
N LEU A 65 5.62 -4.81 -2.79
CA LEU A 65 5.59 -6.17 -2.27
C LEU A 65 6.95 -6.88 -2.41
N VAL A 66 7.60 -6.75 -3.56
CA VAL A 66 8.95 -7.30 -3.78
C VAL A 66 9.94 -6.68 -2.80
N ALA A 67 9.88 -5.37 -2.57
CA ALA A 67 10.72 -4.70 -1.58
C ALA A 67 10.48 -5.22 -0.15
N GLY A 68 9.21 -5.40 0.24
CA GLY A 68 8.85 -5.95 1.56
C GLY A 68 9.32 -7.40 1.74
N VAL A 69 9.06 -8.26 0.77
CA VAL A 69 9.52 -9.67 0.80
C VAL A 69 11.04 -9.74 0.82
N ALA A 70 11.73 -8.95 -0.01
CA ALA A 70 13.18 -8.93 -0.06
C ALA A 70 13.79 -8.48 1.28
N LYS A 71 13.20 -7.48 1.95
CA LYS A 71 13.63 -7.03 3.27
C LYS A 71 13.52 -8.14 4.32
N GLU A 72 12.37 -8.82 4.40
CA GLU A 72 12.16 -9.91 5.35
C GLU A 72 13.06 -11.12 5.09
N VAL A 73 13.29 -11.47 3.82
CA VAL A 73 14.21 -12.55 3.45
C VAL A 73 15.65 -12.18 3.83
N TYR A 74 16.05 -10.94 3.60
CA TYR A 74 17.37 -10.45 3.97
C TYR A 74 17.57 -10.40 5.49
N ASP A 75 16.56 -9.96 6.24
CA ASP A 75 16.61 -9.95 7.70
C ASP A 75 16.67 -11.37 8.26
N ASN A 76 15.90 -12.31 7.71
CA ASN A 76 15.97 -13.71 8.11
C ASN A 76 17.35 -14.33 7.86
N TYR A 77 17.99 -13.99 6.73
CA TYR A 77 19.36 -14.42 6.44
C TYR A 77 20.39 -13.89 7.45
N GLN A 78 20.17 -12.68 7.99
CA GLN A 78 21.02 -12.08 9.02
C GLN A 78 20.67 -12.52 10.46
N GLY A 79 19.77 -13.49 10.63
CA GLY A 79 19.36 -14.01 11.95
C GLY A 79 18.15 -13.29 12.56
N GLY A 80 17.46 -12.44 11.80
CA GLY A 80 16.19 -11.82 12.18
C GLY A 80 14.97 -12.75 12.06
N ILE A 81 13.85 -12.34 12.65
CA ILE A 81 12.58 -13.07 12.58
C ILE A 81 11.82 -12.61 11.34
N PHE A 82 11.37 -13.55 10.52
CA PHE A 82 10.51 -13.27 9.38
C PHE A 82 9.10 -12.93 9.87
N ASP A 83 8.66 -11.67 9.78
CA ASP A 83 7.33 -11.25 10.21
C ASP A 83 6.44 -10.93 8.99
N LYS A 84 5.39 -11.72 8.85
CA LYS A 84 4.39 -11.53 7.78
C LYS A 84 3.67 -10.18 7.91
N ARG A 85 3.59 -9.60 9.12
CA ARG A 85 2.98 -8.29 9.36
C ARG A 85 3.77 -7.16 8.70
N ASP A 86 5.08 -7.31 8.55
CA ASP A 86 5.94 -6.31 7.89
C ASP A 86 5.76 -6.27 6.39
N ILE A 87 5.60 -7.44 5.77
CA ILE A 87 5.25 -7.55 4.36
C ILE A 87 3.88 -6.91 4.12
N LEU A 88 2.92 -7.17 5.01
CA LEU A 88 1.58 -6.57 4.92
C LEU A 88 1.63 -5.05 5.12
N ALA A 89 2.37 -4.54 6.12
CA ALA A 89 2.55 -3.10 6.33
C ALA A 89 3.18 -2.42 5.11
N THR A 90 4.22 -3.03 4.55
CA THR A 90 4.89 -2.57 3.32
C THR A 90 3.93 -2.57 2.12
N GLY A 91 3.19 -3.66 1.93
CA GLY A 91 2.20 -3.78 0.86
C GLY A 91 1.09 -2.74 0.98
N MET A 92 0.54 -2.51 2.18
CA MET A 92 -0.47 -1.48 2.42
C MET A 92 0.05 -0.08 2.11
N GLY A 93 1.32 0.22 2.45
CA GLY A 93 1.96 1.47 2.08
C GLY A 93 2.02 1.68 0.57
N GLY A 94 2.34 0.62 -0.18
CA GLY A 94 2.32 0.61 -1.64
C GLY A 94 0.92 0.77 -2.24
N VAL A 95 -0.07 0.06 -1.71
CA VAL A 95 -1.49 0.21 -2.10
C VAL A 95 -1.95 1.65 -1.89
N PHE A 96 -1.66 2.21 -0.71
CA PHE A 96 -2.07 3.56 -0.35
C PHE A 96 -1.59 4.60 -1.37
N VAL A 97 -0.29 4.59 -1.70
CA VAL A 97 0.26 5.57 -2.65
C VAL A 97 -0.15 5.30 -4.10
N THR A 98 -0.21 4.05 -4.53
CA THR A 98 -0.55 3.72 -5.92
C THR A 98 -1.98 4.07 -6.28
N PHE A 99 -2.89 4.06 -5.30
CA PHE A 99 -4.26 4.57 -5.48
C PHE A 99 -4.38 6.08 -5.23
N THR A 100 -3.58 6.65 -4.33
CA THR A 100 -3.58 8.09 -4.05
C THR A 100 -3.01 8.91 -5.21
N ILE A 101 -1.86 8.52 -5.79
CA ILE A 101 -1.20 9.29 -6.86
C ILE A 101 -2.14 9.55 -8.06
N PRO A 102 -2.89 8.57 -8.61
CA PRO A 102 -3.83 8.80 -9.70
C PRO A 102 -4.94 9.82 -9.39
N LEU A 103 -5.35 9.96 -8.12
CA LEU A 103 -6.38 10.90 -7.67
C LEU A 103 -5.87 12.34 -7.67
N PHE A 104 -4.59 12.54 -7.33
CA PHE A 104 -3.93 13.85 -7.33
C PHE A 104 -3.21 14.18 -8.63
N GLN A 105 -3.03 13.20 -9.52
CA GLN A 105 -2.65 13.44 -10.91
C GLN A 105 -3.82 14.13 -11.62
N ASN A 106 -3.87 15.46 -11.50
CA ASN A 106 -4.67 16.31 -12.36
C ASN A 106 -4.53 15.81 -13.80
N LYS A 107 -5.66 15.70 -14.50
CA LYS A 107 -5.71 15.41 -15.93
C LYS A 107 -4.88 16.51 -16.59
N LYS A 108 -3.59 16.25 -16.84
CA LYS A 108 -2.73 17.19 -17.57
C LYS A 108 -3.50 17.49 -18.84
N ASN A 109 -3.98 18.72 -18.96
CA ASN A 109 -4.65 19.18 -20.16
C ASN A 109 -3.74 18.77 -21.31
N ARG A 110 -4.25 17.91 -22.20
CA ARG A 110 -3.76 17.89 -23.58
C ARG A 110 -4.15 19.25 -24.14
N SER A 111 -3.39 20.29 -23.81
CA SER A 111 -3.40 21.50 -24.61
C SER A 111 -2.58 21.16 -25.85
N GLN A 112 -3.33 20.95 -26.93
CA GLN A 112 -2.96 21.13 -28.34
C GLN A 112 -1.80 20.28 -28.86
#